data_AF-A0A2D4ZYG6-F1
#
_entry.id   AF-A0A2D4ZYG6-F1
#
_cell.length_a   1.000
_cell.length_b   1.000
_cell.length_c   1.000
_cell.angle_alpha   90.00
_cell.angle_beta   90.00
_cell.angle_gamma   90.00
#
_symmetry.space_group_name_H-M   'P 1'
#
loop_
_entity.id
_entity.type
_entity.pdbx_description
1 polymer ?
#
loop_
_entity_poly.entity_id
_entity_poly.type
_entity_poly.pdbx_seq_one_letter_code
_entity_poly.pdbx_strand_id
1 'polypeptide(L)'
;MFEYNSSSYNEFLKDFRNNANQKKIIVFAGNFSENREYALTQFETEVMGETRKVSLNDFVTASEEETFKNLDLLFDELRSINSLIVFKDAEQLCGVYVGHTYSVVKYATPQEKYFIKKLHELNCSCIIEFENESHLDKAIERVADAIVQFKVPSSIIEKVFFWFSQVRVNGSNLPSRRPV
;
A
#
# COMPACT_ATOMS: atom_id res chain seq x y z
N MET A 1 1.65 11.99 -4.52
CA MET A 1 2.35 11.53 -3.30
C MET A 1 2.02 12.50 -2.18
N PHE A 2 1.67 11.99 -1.00
CA PHE A 2 1.31 12.79 0.16
C PHE A 2 1.50 11.99 1.45
N GLU A 3 1.69 12.71 2.57
CA GLU A 3 1.80 12.09 3.89
C GLU A 3 0.45 11.60 4.40
N TYR A 4 0.46 10.51 5.15
CA TYR A 4 -0.71 10.03 5.88
C TYR A 4 -1.30 11.13 6.78
N ASN A 5 -2.62 11.22 6.82
CA ASN A 5 -3.39 12.22 7.59
C ASN A 5 -3.19 13.70 7.16
N SER A 6 -2.52 13.95 6.04
CA SER A 6 -2.51 15.28 5.40
C SER A 6 -3.87 15.64 4.80
N SER A 7 -4.09 16.92 4.47
CA SER A 7 -5.30 17.35 3.76
C SER A 7 -5.49 16.60 2.43
N SER A 8 -4.40 16.40 1.68
CA SER A 8 -4.43 15.65 0.42
C SER A 8 -4.76 14.17 0.61
N TYR A 9 -4.32 13.55 1.72
CA TYR A 9 -4.74 12.19 2.07
C TYR A 9 -6.26 12.12 2.32
N ASN A 10 -6.79 13.07 3.10
CA ASN A 10 -8.22 13.11 3.42
C ASN A 10 -9.10 13.38 2.18
N GLU A 11 -8.63 14.25 1.27
CA GLU A 11 -9.27 14.49 -0.03
C GLU A 11 -9.25 13.24 -0.91
N PHE A 12 -8.12 12.53 -0.96
CA PHE A 12 -8.01 11.27 -1.71
C PHE A 12 -8.90 10.17 -1.14
N LEU A 13 -8.96 10.01 0.19
CA LEU A 13 -9.85 9.03 0.83
C LEU A 13 -11.32 9.35 0.54
N LYS A 14 -11.69 10.63 0.53
CA LYS A 14 -13.04 11.07 0.12
C LYS A 14 -13.31 10.79 -1.36
N ASP A 15 -12.35 11.02 -2.25
CA ASP A 15 -12.45 10.66 -3.68
C ASP A 15 -12.66 9.15 -3.84
N PHE A 16 -11.84 8.34 -3.17
CA PHE A 16 -11.92 6.88 -3.18
C PHE A 16 -13.32 6.38 -2.78
N ARG A 17 -13.89 6.92 -1.69
CA ARG A 17 -15.25 6.61 -1.23
C ARG A 17 -16.31 6.97 -2.27
N ASN A 18 -16.23 8.18 -2.85
CA ASN A 18 -17.28 8.69 -3.74
C ASN A 18 -17.21 8.08 -5.14
N ASN A 19 -16.04 7.58 -5.55
CA ASN A 19 -15.78 7.01 -6.87
C ASN A 19 -15.42 5.51 -6.78
N ALA A 20 -16.21 4.74 -6.01
CA ALA A 20 -15.94 3.32 -5.74
C ALA A 20 -15.81 2.43 -7.00
N ASN A 21 -16.42 2.82 -8.12
CA ASN A 21 -16.31 2.10 -9.40
C ASN A 21 -14.99 2.39 -10.16
N GLN A 22 -14.24 3.41 -9.75
CA GLN A 22 -12.95 3.73 -10.35
C GLN A 22 -11.86 2.94 -9.63
N LYS A 23 -11.29 1.95 -10.33
CA LYS A 23 -10.09 1.26 -9.84
C LYS A 23 -8.98 2.27 -9.57
N LYS A 24 -8.36 2.17 -8.39
CA LYS A 24 -7.16 2.93 -8.00
C LYS A 24 -6.03 1.96 -7.63
N ILE A 25 -4.82 2.28 -8.09
CA ILE A 25 -3.58 1.66 -7.62
C ILE A 25 -3.00 2.58 -6.55
N ILE A 26 -3.04 2.13 -5.30
CA ILE A 26 -2.59 2.88 -4.14
C ILE A 26 -1.28 2.27 -3.66
N VAL A 27 -0.31 3.10 -3.34
CA VAL A 27 0.97 2.67 -2.76
C VAL A 27 1.07 3.16 -1.33
N PHE A 28 1.35 2.25 -0.42
CA PHE A 28 1.73 2.55 0.95
C PHE A 28 3.26 2.46 1.05
N ALA A 29 3.90 3.57 1.41
CA ALA A 29 5.35 3.66 1.48
C ALA A 29 5.81 4.13 2.87
N GLY A 30 6.47 3.26 3.62
CA GLY A 30 7.04 3.58 4.93
C GLY A 30 6.76 2.52 6.00
N ASN A 31 7.59 2.52 7.04
CA ASN A 31 7.68 1.46 8.04
C ASN A 31 6.89 1.77 9.32
N PHE A 32 6.12 2.86 9.36
CA PHE A 32 5.31 3.15 10.54
C PHE A 32 4.01 2.34 10.52
N SER A 33 4.09 1.11 11.03
CA SER A 33 3.05 0.07 10.93
C SER A 33 1.70 0.48 11.49
N GLU A 34 1.65 1.14 12.64
CA GLU A 34 0.39 1.56 13.29
C GLU A 34 -0.46 2.46 12.38
N ASN A 35 0.16 3.46 11.75
CA ASN A 35 -0.54 4.34 10.81
C ASN A 35 -0.92 3.63 9.52
N ARG A 36 -0.09 2.69 9.06
CA ARG A 36 -0.35 1.90 7.86
C ARG A 36 -1.56 0.99 8.07
N GLU A 37 -1.61 0.31 9.20
CA GLU A 37 -2.74 -0.53 9.61
C GLU A 37 -4.01 0.31 9.75
N TYR A 38 -3.94 1.46 10.43
CA TYR A 38 -5.10 2.35 10.55
C TYR A 38 -5.57 2.84 9.17
N ALA A 39 -4.66 3.33 8.32
CA ALA A 39 -5.01 3.76 6.97
C ALA A 39 -5.64 2.62 6.16
N LEU A 40 -5.11 1.40 6.27
CA LEU A 40 -5.69 0.22 5.64
C LEU A 40 -7.12 0.00 6.13
N THR A 41 -7.39 0.05 7.44
CA THR A 41 -8.75 -0.11 7.95
C THR A 41 -9.71 0.93 7.37
N GLN A 42 -9.25 2.17 7.14
CA GLN A 42 -10.07 3.19 6.49
C GLN A 42 -10.48 2.73 5.08
N PHE A 43 -9.54 2.30 4.24
CA PHE A 43 -9.86 1.77 2.89
C PHE A 43 -10.73 0.51 2.93
N GLU A 44 -10.47 -0.41 3.87
CA GLU A 44 -11.26 -1.63 4.07
C GLU A 44 -12.73 -1.30 4.40
N THR A 45 -12.98 -0.24 5.19
CA THR A 45 -14.35 0.17 5.51
C THR A 45 -15.10 0.85 4.36
N GLU A 46 -14.38 1.33 3.33
CA GLU A 46 -15.00 1.97 2.17
C GLU A 46 -15.39 1.00 1.05
N VAL A 47 -14.90 -0.24 1.09
CA VAL A 47 -15.20 -1.25 0.06
C VAL A 47 -16.27 -2.23 0.53
N MET A 48 -17.07 -2.73 -0.41
CA MET A 48 -17.99 -3.84 -0.14
C MET A 48 -17.26 -5.16 -0.33
N GLY A 49 -17.29 -6.03 0.68
CA GLY A 49 -16.67 -7.37 0.64
C GLY A 49 -15.40 -7.49 1.47
N GLU A 50 -14.82 -8.68 1.46
CA GLU A 50 -13.61 -8.98 2.22
C GLU A 50 -12.36 -8.53 1.44
N THR A 51 -11.46 -7.87 2.15
CA THR A 51 -10.17 -7.45 1.59
C THR A 51 -9.22 -8.64 1.49
N ARG A 52 -8.73 -8.93 0.28
CA ARG A 52 -7.78 -10.01 0.04
C ARG A 52 -6.36 -9.53 0.26
N LYS A 53 -5.68 -10.08 1.27
CA LYS A 53 -4.26 -9.80 1.55
C LYS A 53 -3.38 -10.90 0.97
N VAL A 54 -2.33 -10.52 0.26
CA VAL A 54 -1.38 -11.41 -0.42
C VAL A 54 0.04 -10.97 -0.09
N SER A 55 0.89 -11.87 0.37
CA SER A 55 2.33 -11.64 0.55
C SER A 55 3.04 -11.94 -0.76
N LEU A 56 3.79 -10.99 -1.31
CA LEU A 56 4.55 -11.20 -2.55
C LEU A 56 5.79 -12.09 -2.34
N ASN A 57 6.23 -12.30 -1.10
CA ASN A 57 7.28 -13.26 -0.76
C ASN A 57 6.94 -14.70 -1.21
N ASP A 58 5.64 -15.02 -1.31
CA ASP A 58 5.18 -16.36 -1.66
C ASP A 58 5.21 -16.62 -3.18
N PHE A 59 5.35 -15.57 -4.00
CA PHE A 59 5.19 -15.63 -5.45
C PHE A 59 6.42 -15.16 -6.23
N VAL A 60 7.18 -14.21 -5.67
CA VAL A 60 8.39 -13.66 -6.30
C VAL A 60 9.60 -14.48 -5.87
N THR A 61 10.31 -15.03 -6.85
CA THR A 61 11.49 -15.88 -6.64
C THR A 61 12.71 -15.31 -7.37
N ALA A 62 13.88 -15.89 -7.16
CA ALA A 62 15.08 -15.53 -7.93
C ALA A 62 14.98 -15.90 -9.43
N SER A 63 14.05 -16.77 -9.81
CA SER A 63 13.81 -17.17 -11.19
C SER A 63 12.71 -16.29 -11.80
N GLU A 64 13.04 -15.59 -12.89
CA GLU A 64 12.09 -14.75 -13.63
C GLU A 64 10.91 -15.58 -14.18
N GLU A 65 11.22 -16.72 -14.82
CA GLU A 65 10.20 -17.60 -15.41
C GLU A 65 9.25 -18.16 -14.36
N GLU A 66 9.78 -18.61 -13.22
CA GLU A 66 8.97 -19.13 -12.11
C GLU A 66 8.09 -18.03 -11.52
N THR A 67 8.66 -16.83 -11.33
CA THR A 67 7.92 -15.66 -10.84
C THR A 67 6.76 -15.31 -11.78
N PHE A 68 6.99 -15.28 -13.11
CA PHE A 68 5.94 -15.00 -14.07
C PHE A 68 4.80 -16.03 -13.99
N LYS A 69 5.14 -17.32 -13.91
CA LYS A 69 4.17 -18.39 -13.74
C LYS A 69 3.38 -18.26 -12.43
N ASN A 70 4.04 -17.96 -11.33
CA ASN A 70 3.40 -17.78 -10.02
C ASN A 70 2.46 -16.56 -10.02
N LEU A 71 2.90 -15.45 -10.63
CA LEU A 71 2.07 -14.26 -10.79
C LEU A 71 0.89 -14.50 -11.73
N ASP A 72 1.03 -15.30 -12.78
CA ASP A 72 -0.09 -15.67 -13.65
C ASP A 72 -1.18 -16.41 -12.85
N LEU A 73 -0.80 -17.43 -12.10
CA LEU A 73 -1.73 -18.19 -11.26
C LEU A 73 -2.40 -17.30 -10.21
N LEU A 74 -1.61 -16.46 -9.53
CA LEU A 74 -2.13 -15.51 -8.55
C LEU A 74 -3.15 -14.56 -9.17
N PHE A 75 -2.81 -13.91 -10.28
CA PHE A 75 -3.69 -12.91 -10.87
C PHE A 75 -4.94 -13.53 -11.51
N ASP A 76 -4.87 -14.77 -12.00
CA ASP A 76 -6.07 -15.49 -12.45
C ASP A 76 -7.06 -15.73 -11.30
N GLU A 77 -6.58 -16.06 -10.09
CA GLU A 77 -7.42 -16.13 -8.89
C GLU A 77 -7.99 -14.76 -8.52
N LEU A 78 -7.13 -13.73 -8.48
CA LEU A 78 -7.48 -12.37 -8.04
C LEU A 78 -8.47 -11.65 -8.97
N ARG A 79 -8.51 -11.97 -10.27
CA ARG A 79 -9.46 -11.36 -11.23
C ARG A 79 -10.93 -11.55 -10.84
N SER A 80 -11.25 -12.60 -10.10
CA SER A 80 -12.61 -12.87 -9.63
C SER A 80 -13.04 -11.97 -8.46
N ILE A 81 -12.09 -11.27 -7.84
CA ILE A 81 -12.31 -10.42 -6.67
C ILE A 81 -12.76 -9.02 -7.12
N ASN A 82 -13.87 -8.55 -6.57
CA ASN A 82 -14.45 -7.22 -6.84
C ASN A 82 -14.32 -6.26 -5.64
N SER A 83 -13.57 -6.65 -4.61
CA SER A 83 -13.29 -5.84 -3.41
C SER A 83 -11.83 -5.36 -3.39
N LEU A 84 -11.28 -4.96 -2.26
CA LEU A 84 -9.90 -4.49 -2.16
C LEU A 84 -8.89 -5.65 -2.16
N ILE A 85 -7.78 -5.48 -2.89
CA ILE A 85 -6.62 -6.39 -2.82
C ILE A 85 -5.43 -5.65 -2.21
N VAL A 86 -4.73 -6.28 -1.28
CA VAL A 86 -3.52 -5.73 -0.64
C VAL A 86 -2.34 -6.65 -0.93
N PHE A 87 -1.36 -6.14 -1.67
CA PHE A 87 -0.08 -6.78 -1.91
C PHE A 87 0.93 -6.31 -0.88
N LYS A 88 1.35 -7.22 0.00
CA LYS A 88 2.37 -7.01 1.01
C LYS A 88 3.74 -7.40 0.49
N ASP A 89 4.78 -6.92 1.16
CA ASP A 89 6.17 -7.29 0.91
C ASP A 89 6.63 -6.97 -0.53
N ALA A 90 6.19 -5.81 -1.06
CA ALA A 90 6.45 -5.44 -2.44
C ALA A 90 7.92 -5.15 -2.74
N GLU A 91 8.75 -5.03 -1.71
CA GLU A 91 10.22 -4.99 -1.80
C GLU A 91 10.82 -6.11 -2.65
N GLN A 92 10.19 -7.29 -2.67
CA GLN A 92 10.69 -8.41 -3.46
C GLN A 92 10.71 -8.13 -4.97
N LEU A 93 9.86 -7.21 -5.45
CA LEU A 93 9.85 -6.81 -6.85
C LEU A 93 11.03 -5.90 -7.20
N CYS A 94 11.58 -5.20 -6.21
CA CYS A 94 12.57 -4.16 -6.43
C CYS A 94 13.94 -4.74 -6.82
N GLY A 95 14.52 -4.15 -7.86
CA GLY A 95 15.88 -4.49 -8.30
C GLY A 95 16.94 -4.02 -7.32
N VAL A 96 18.06 -4.74 -7.30
CA VAL A 96 19.28 -4.34 -6.58
C VAL A 96 19.89 -3.11 -7.27
N TYR A 97 20.52 -2.21 -6.50
CA TYR A 97 21.26 -1.08 -7.06
C TYR A 97 22.37 -1.57 -7.99
N VAL A 98 22.31 -1.21 -9.28
CA VAL A 98 23.39 -1.49 -10.25
C VAL A 98 24.40 -0.34 -10.21
N GLY A 99 25.45 -0.52 -9.39
CA GLY A 99 26.48 0.49 -9.11
C GLY A 99 27.54 0.66 -10.19
N HIS A 100 27.16 1.18 -11.37
CA HIS A 100 28.14 1.51 -12.42
C HIS A 100 28.27 3.00 -12.75
N THR A 101 27.56 3.89 -12.07
CA THR A 101 27.71 5.34 -12.25
C THR A 101 27.19 6.08 -11.02
N TYR A 102 27.62 7.33 -10.81
CA TYR A 102 27.17 8.24 -9.74
C TYR A 102 25.65 8.51 -9.69
N SER A 103 24.86 7.84 -10.54
CA SER A 103 23.40 7.87 -10.55
C SER A 103 22.83 6.68 -9.77
N VAL A 104 22.29 6.96 -8.59
CA VAL A 104 21.57 5.97 -7.77
C VAL A 104 20.13 5.87 -8.28
N VAL A 105 19.92 5.30 -9.47
CA VAL A 105 18.59 5.06 -10.05
C VAL A 105 18.29 3.57 -9.98
N LYS A 106 17.21 3.19 -9.28
CA LYS A 106 16.65 1.85 -9.34
C LYS A 106 15.87 1.72 -10.65
N TYR A 107 16.19 0.69 -11.42
CA TYR A 107 15.42 0.32 -12.60
C TYR A 107 14.49 -0.81 -12.25
N ALA A 108 13.25 -0.74 -12.75
CA ALA A 108 12.31 -1.82 -12.58
C ALA A 108 12.84 -3.13 -13.15
N THR A 109 12.78 -4.18 -12.32
CA THR A 109 13.11 -5.53 -12.74
C THR A 109 12.11 -6.04 -13.78
N PRO A 110 12.44 -7.08 -14.56
CA PRO A 110 11.44 -7.75 -15.40
C PRO A 110 10.22 -8.23 -14.61
N GLN A 111 10.44 -8.76 -13.40
CA GLN A 111 9.40 -9.20 -12.45
C GLN A 111 8.47 -8.05 -12.04
N GLU A 112 9.03 -6.89 -11.68
CA GLU A 112 8.27 -5.69 -11.35
C GLU A 112 7.46 -5.17 -12.53
N LYS A 113 8.05 -5.10 -13.72
CA LYS A 113 7.33 -4.70 -14.94
C LYS A 113 6.18 -5.66 -15.25
N TYR A 114 6.39 -6.96 -15.05
CA TYR A 114 5.36 -7.97 -15.24
C TYR A 114 4.23 -7.81 -14.23
N PHE A 115 4.56 -7.65 -12.95
CA PHE A 115 3.59 -7.38 -11.90
C PHE A 115 2.76 -6.11 -12.19
N ILE A 116 3.41 -5.00 -12.56
CA ILE A 116 2.74 -3.75 -12.92
C ILE A 116 1.76 -3.97 -14.09
N LYS A 117 2.17 -4.71 -15.13
CA LYS A 117 1.28 -5.05 -16.24
C LYS A 117 0.03 -5.79 -15.75
N LYS A 118 0.20 -6.75 -14.83
CA LYS A 118 -0.89 -7.55 -14.25
C LYS A 118 -1.85 -6.74 -13.38
N LEU A 119 -1.38 -5.71 -12.67
CA LEU A 119 -2.26 -4.79 -11.90
C LEU A 119 -3.35 -4.16 -12.77
N HIS A 120 -3.05 -3.88 -14.04
CA HIS A 120 -4.04 -3.32 -14.96
C HIS A 120 -5.17 -4.30 -15.30
N GLU A 121 -4.98 -5.60 -15.10
CA GLU A 121 -5.96 -6.66 -15.36
C GLU A 121 -6.95 -6.88 -14.19
N LEU A 122 -6.68 -6.30 -13.01
CA LEU A 122 -7.59 -6.38 -11.86
C LEU A 122 -8.89 -5.61 -12.11
N ASN A 123 -10.00 -6.13 -11.60
CA ASN A 123 -11.32 -5.49 -11.70
C ASN A 123 -11.60 -4.47 -10.57
N CYS A 124 -10.69 -4.37 -9.61
CA CYS A 124 -10.88 -3.63 -8.38
C CYS A 124 -9.62 -2.85 -7.97
N SER A 125 -9.77 -1.95 -7.00
CA SER A 125 -8.65 -1.20 -6.43
C SER A 125 -7.68 -2.11 -5.69
N CYS A 126 -6.41 -1.73 -5.67
CA CYS A 126 -5.37 -2.44 -4.94
C CYS A 126 -4.47 -1.50 -4.15
N ILE A 127 -3.95 -2.00 -3.03
CA ILE A 127 -2.89 -1.38 -2.24
C ILE A 127 -1.62 -2.20 -2.40
N ILE A 128 -0.50 -1.54 -2.63
CA ILE A 128 0.84 -2.14 -2.67
C ILE A 128 1.63 -1.58 -1.50
N GLU A 129 2.08 -2.44 -0.58
CA GLU A 129 2.81 -2.03 0.62
C GLU A 129 4.32 -2.20 0.44
N PHE A 130 5.04 -1.09 0.60
CA PHE A 130 6.48 -1.03 0.82
C PHE A 130 6.73 -0.54 2.24
N GLU A 131 7.40 -1.33 3.06
CA GLU A 131 7.94 -0.94 4.36
C GLU A 131 8.97 0.18 4.25
N ASN A 132 9.72 0.27 3.15
CA ASN A 132 10.71 1.33 3.00
C ASN A 132 10.46 2.15 1.74
N GLU A 133 10.22 3.45 1.92
CA GLU A 133 10.03 4.40 0.82
C GLU A 133 11.19 4.37 -0.19
N SER A 134 12.42 4.09 0.24
CA SER A 134 13.56 4.00 -0.68
C SER A 134 13.47 2.84 -1.67
N HIS A 135 12.60 1.84 -1.44
CA HIS A 135 12.32 0.76 -2.38
C HIS A 135 11.38 1.18 -3.50
N LEU A 136 10.67 2.31 -3.34
CA LEU A 136 9.83 2.84 -4.39
C LEU A 136 10.68 3.29 -5.59
N ASP A 137 10.38 2.72 -6.76
CA ASP A 137 11.05 3.03 -8.01
C ASP A 137 10.18 3.93 -8.91
N LYS A 138 10.76 4.41 -10.02
CA LYS A 138 10.03 5.26 -10.96
C LYS A 138 8.96 4.52 -11.77
N ALA A 139 8.97 3.20 -11.85
CA ALA A 139 7.93 2.45 -12.54
C ALA A 139 6.65 2.39 -11.70
N ILE A 140 6.76 2.02 -10.42
CA ILE A 140 5.63 2.02 -9.48
C ILE A 140 5.08 3.43 -9.29
N GLU A 141 5.96 4.44 -9.13
CA GLU A 141 5.52 5.83 -8.99
C GLU A 141 4.64 6.31 -10.17
N ARG A 142 4.91 5.82 -11.38
CA ARG A 142 4.19 6.24 -12.59
C ARG A 142 2.80 5.61 -12.71
N VAL A 143 2.61 4.41 -12.16
CA VAL A 143 1.33 3.69 -12.26
C VAL A 143 0.43 3.90 -11.05
N ALA A 144 0.98 4.41 -9.94
CA ALA A 144 0.21 4.71 -8.74
C ALA A 144 -0.69 5.93 -8.93
N ASP A 145 -1.98 5.78 -8.65
CA ASP A 145 -2.93 6.90 -8.52
C ASP A 145 -2.66 7.72 -7.25
N ALA A 146 -2.18 7.05 -6.21
CA ALA A 146 -1.77 7.68 -4.96
C ALA A 146 -0.59 6.95 -4.33
N ILE A 147 0.29 7.73 -3.69
CA ILE A 147 1.37 7.23 -2.85
C ILE A 147 1.22 7.90 -1.50
N VAL A 148 0.90 7.08 -0.48
CA VAL A 148 0.71 7.49 0.91
C VAL A 148 1.99 7.19 1.68
N GLN A 149 2.62 8.24 2.20
CA GLN A 149 3.86 8.13 2.97
C GLN A 149 3.57 7.96 4.46
N PHE A 150 4.19 6.95 5.06
CA PHE A 150 4.11 6.62 6.48
C PHE A 150 5.45 6.87 7.16
N LYS A 151 5.73 8.15 7.42
CA LYS A 151 6.97 8.56 8.09
C LYS A 151 6.90 8.26 9.58
N VAL A 152 7.98 7.72 10.12
CA VAL A 152 8.16 7.61 11.58
C VAL A 152 8.34 9.02 12.14
N PRO A 153 7.62 9.41 13.21
CA PRO A 153 7.82 10.69 13.86
C PRO A 153 9.29 10.85 14.27
N SER A 154 9.92 11.91 13.76
CA SER A 154 11.37 12.12 13.85
C SER A 154 11.79 12.68 15.22
N SER A 155 10.89 13.40 15.88
CA SER A 155 11.14 14.03 17.19
C SER A 155 10.39 13.37 18.33
N ILE A 156 10.98 13.36 19.53
CA ILE A 156 10.32 12.96 20.78
C ILE A 156 9.02 13.78 20.99
N ILE A 157 9.03 15.05 20.60
CA ILE A 157 7.85 15.93 20.70
C ILE A 157 6.78 15.51 19.70
N GLU A 158 7.17 15.15 18.47
CA GLU A 158 6.23 14.63 17.46
C GLU A 158 5.63 13.30 17.90
N LYS A 159 6.41 12.41 18.53
CA LYS A 159 5.91 11.16 19.13
C LYS A 159 4.87 11.42 20.21
N VAL A 160 5.12 12.40 21.09
CA VAL A 160 4.19 12.80 22.15
C VAL A 160 2.93 13.43 21.55
N PHE A 161 3.05 14.31 20.57
CA PHE A 161 1.92 14.97 19.93
C PHE A 161 1.05 13.98 19.12
N PHE A 162 1.69 13.01 18.46
CA PHE A 162 1.04 11.90 17.78
C PHE A 162 0.25 11.02 18.77
N TRP A 163 0.82 10.69 19.92
CA TRP A 163 0.10 9.96 20.96
C TRP A 163 -1.13 10.73 21.47
N PHE A 164 -1.03 12.05 21.65
CA PHE A 164 -2.16 12.89 22.02
C PHE A 164 -3.21 13.06 20.92
N SER A 165 -2.82 13.05 19.63
CA SER A 165 -3.78 13.16 18.53
C SER A 165 -4.64 11.90 18.38
N GLN A 166 -4.06 10.71 18.62
CA GLN A 166 -4.83 9.47 18.71
C GLN A 166 -5.89 9.49 19.83
N VAL A 167 -5.57 10.11 20.97
CA VAL A 167 -6.51 10.25 22.10
C VAL A 167 -7.65 11.22 21.79
N ARG A 168 -7.45 12.24 20.94
CA ARG A 168 -8.49 13.24 20.60
C ARG A 168 -9.43 12.80 19.49
N VAL A 169 -9.04 11.87 18.60
CA VAL A 169 -9.92 11.36 17.53
C VAL A 169 -10.93 10.32 18.06
N ASN A 170 -10.63 9.67 19.20
CA ASN A 170 -11.59 8.82 19.93
C ASN A 170 -12.40 9.58 21.00
N GLY A 171 -12.60 10.89 20.81
CA GLY A 171 -13.45 11.73 21.64
C GLY A 171 -14.94 11.61 21.32
N SER A 172 -15.49 10.40 21.20
CA SER A 172 -16.92 10.08 21.43
C SER A 172 -17.21 8.62 21.07
N ASN A 173 -16.82 7.71 21.94
CA ASN A 173 -17.55 6.48 22.31
C ASN A 173 -16.61 5.60 23.13
N LEU A 174 -16.45 5.94 24.41
CA LEU A 174 -15.98 4.94 25.37
C LEU A 174 -17.16 3.98 25.62
N PRO A 175 -17.03 2.67 25.39
CA PRO A 175 -18.00 1.72 25.90
C PRO A 175 -17.99 1.83 27.43
N SER A 176 -19.14 2.13 28.01
CA SER A 176 -19.27 2.18 29.47
C SER A 176 -18.97 0.80 30.04
N ARG A 177 -17.89 0.68 30.81
CA ARG A 177 -17.76 -0.37 31.82
C ARG A 177 -18.57 0.04 33.04
N ARG A 178 -19.86 -0.29 33.05
CA ARG A 178 -20.60 -0.53 34.29
C ARG A 178 -21.32 -1.87 34.19
N PRO A 179 -21.19 -2.74 35.19
CA PRO A 179 -22.08 -3.88 35.31
C PRO A 179 -23.44 -3.43 35.85
N VAL A 180 -24.52 -3.92 35.25
CA VAL A 180 -25.77 -4.29 35.91
C VAL A 180 -26.18 -5.67 35.40
#